data_AF-A0AAD8TX80-F1
#
_entry.id   AF-A0AAD8TX80-F1
#
_cell.length_a   1.000
_cell.length_b   1.000
_cell.length_c   1.000
_cell.angle_alpha   90.00
_cell.angle_beta   90.00
_cell.angle_gamma   90.00
#
_symmetry.space_group_name_H-M   'P 1'
#
loop_
_entity.id
_entity.type
_entity.pdbx_description
1 polymer ?
#
loop_
_entity_poly.entity_id
_entity_poly.type
_entity_poly.pdbx_seq_one_letter_code
_entity_poly.pdbx_strand_id
1 'polypeptide(L)' 'MTTRREGNDAFIDHGWAAFAIAHQLKVGQFLTFKKVSSFEYSVVIFDNTCAEVVSRCSYHGDDTRCIVSEHHNYVRV' A
#
# COMPACT_ATOMS: atom_id res chain seq x y z
N MET A 1 -2.49 -6.19 7.28
CA MET A 1 -2.98 -4.99 7.99
C MET A 1 -4.25 -5.36 8.72
N THR A 2 -4.60 -4.66 9.78
CA THR A 2 -5.88 -4.86 10.46
C THR A 2 -6.81 -3.66 10.25
N THR A 3 -8.11 -3.90 10.43
CA THR A 3 -9.11 -2.83 10.49
C THR A 3 -9.67 -2.74 11.90
N ARG A 4 -9.88 -1.51 12.38
CA ARG A 4 -10.59 -1.22 13.63
C ARG A 4 -11.88 -0.48 13.29
N ARG A 5 -13.00 -0.87 13.92
CA ARG A 5 -14.26 -0.11 13.85
C ARG A 5 -14.43 0.69 15.13
N GLU A 6 -14.86 1.93 14.99
CA GLU A 6 -15.18 2.82 16.11
C GLU A 6 -16.47 3.55 15.77
N GLY A 7 -17.58 3.15 16.41
CA GLY A 7 -18.92 3.61 16.02
C GLY A 7 -19.23 3.28 14.55
N ASN A 8 -19.52 4.33 13.77
CA ASN A 8 -19.78 4.21 12.33
C ASN A 8 -18.51 4.28 11.47
N ASP A 9 -17.37 4.61 12.07
CA ASP A 9 -16.11 4.79 11.37
C ASP A 9 -15.30 3.50 11.30
N ALA A 10 -14.47 3.38 10.27
CA ALA A 10 -13.55 2.28 10.07
C ALA A 10 -12.15 2.82 9.77
N PHE A 11 -11.15 2.26 10.44
CA PHE A 11 -9.76 2.68 10.37
C PHE A 11 -8.90 1.53 9.89
N ILE A 12 -7.97 1.81 8.97
CA ILE A 12 -6.83 0.93 8.72
C ILE A 12 -5.85 1.18 9.84
N ASP A 13 -5.58 0.16 10.64
CA ASP A 13 -4.89 0.31 11.91
C ASP A 13 -3.47 -0.27 11.82
N HIS A 14 -3.24 -1.47 12.35
CA HIS A 14 -1.91 -2.04 12.41
C HIS A 14 -1.40 -2.37 11.00
N GLY A 15 -0.18 -1.94 10.71
CA GLY A 15 0.50 -2.13 9.43
C GLY A 15 0.29 -1.02 8.40
N TRP A 16 -0.63 -0.08 8.62
CA TRP A 16 -0.83 1.06 7.72
C TRP A 16 0.43 1.93 7.60
N ALA A 17 1.01 2.33 8.73
CA ALA A 17 2.20 3.19 8.75
C ALA A 17 3.39 2.55 8.00
N ALA A 18 3.60 1.24 8.19
CA ALA A 18 4.68 0.51 7.50
C ALA A 18 4.49 0.50 5.98
N PHE A 19 3.26 0.29 5.51
CA PHE A 19 2.94 0.36 4.08
C PHE A 19 3.08 1.76 3.51
N ALA A 20 2.58 2.78 4.23
CA ALA A 20 2.70 4.17 3.80
C ALA A 20 4.17 4.57 3.61
N ILE A 21 5.05 4.15 4.52
CA ILE A 21 6.49 4.38 4.42
C ILE A 21 7.09 3.59 3.25
N ALA A 22 6.79 2.30 3.13
CA ALA A 22 7.35 1.44 2.09
C ALA A 22 6.99 1.92 0.67
N HIS A 23 5.80 2.48 0.50
CA HIS A 23 5.29 3.01 -0.77
C HIS A 23 5.41 4.53 -0.90
N GLN A 24 6.11 5.19 0.04
CA GLN A 24 6.36 6.63 0.03
C GLN A 24 5.08 7.47 -0.19
N LEU A 25 3.99 7.07 0.46
CA LEU A 25 2.70 7.73 0.32
C LEU A 25 2.80 9.19 0.77
N LYS A 26 2.17 10.07 0.00
CA LYS A 26 2.08 11.51 0.26
C LYS A 26 0.63 11.94 0.37
N VAL A 27 0.39 12.98 1.15
CA VAL A 27 -0.91 13.66 1.19
C VAL A 27 -1.27 14.14 -0.21
N GLY A 28 -2.51 13.89 -0.64
CA GLY A 28 -3.01 14.21 -1.97
C GLY A 28 -2.91 13.07 -2.99
N GLN A 29 -2.32 11.93 -2.62
CA GLN A 29 -2.41 10.70 -3.41
C GLN A 29 -3.71 9.95 -3.12
N PHE A 30 -4.20 9.23 -4.12
CA PHE A 30 -5.41 8.42 -4.02
C PHE A 30 -5.06 6.95 -4.06
N LEU A 31 -5.71 6.14 -3.22
CA LEU A 31 -5.53 4.70 -3.18
C LEU A 31 -6.85 4.02 -3.55
N THR A 32 -6.77 3.03 -4.43
CA THR A 32 -7.90 2.14 -4.70
C THR A 32 -7.60 0.76 -4.16
N PHE A 33 -8.55 0.19 -3.41
CA PHE A 33 -8.46 -1.18 -2.87
C PHE A 33 -9.41 -2.07 -3.67
N LYS A 34 -8.87 -2.98 -4.46
CA LYS A 34 -9.65 -3.97 -5.20
C LYS A 34 -9.55 -5.31 -4.50
N LYS A 35 -10.70 -5.91 -4.17
CA LYS A 35 -10.77 -7.23 -3.55
C LYS A 35 -10.36 -8.31 -4.54
N VAL A 36 -9.40 -9.15 -4.15
CA VAL A 36 -8.85 -10.26 -4.94
C VAL A 36 -9.33 -11.60 -4.39
N SER A 37 -9.37 -11.71 -3.06
CA SER A 37 -9.95 -12.86 -2.36
C SER A 37 -10.64 -12.41 -1.07
N SER A 38 -11.11 -13.35 -0.24
CA SER A 38 -11.75 -13.03 1.05
C SER A 38 -10.87 -12.20 1.97
N PHE A 39 -9.55 -12.38 1.91
CA PHE A 39 -8.58 -11.78 2.83
C PHE A 39 -7.46 -11.03 2.11
N GLU A 40 -7.58 -10.81 0.79
CA GLU A 40 -6.51 -10.21 -0.01
C GLU A 40 -7.08 -9.14 -0.95
N TYR A 41 -6.39 -7.99 -0.98
CA TYR A 41 -6.75 -6.84 -1.80
C TYR A 41 -5.54 -6.36 -2.57
N SER A 42 -5.68 -6.05 -3.84
CA SER A 42 -4.69 -5.30 -4.61
C SER A 42 -4.92 -3.80 -4.43
N VAL A 43 -3.85 -3.04 -4.21
CA VAL A 43 -3.87 -1.60 -3.99
C VAL A 43 -3.20 -0.89 -5.15
N VAL A 44 -3.90 0.07 -5.77
CA VAL A 44 -3.31 0.94 -6.79
C VAL A 44 -3.21 2.35 -6.23
N ILE A 45 -2.03 2.95 -6.36
CA ILE A 45 -1.73 4.30 -5.88
C ILE A 45 -1.69 5.25 -7.09
N PHE A 46 -2.48 6.31 -7.02
CA PHE A 46 -2.50 7.38 -8.00
C PHE A 46 -1.95 8.66 -7.40
N ASP A 47 -1.19 9.42 -8.19
CA ASP A 47 -0.82 10.78 -7.82
C ASP A 47 -1.97 11.77 -8.07
N ASN A 48 -1.71 13.03 -7.77
CA ASN A 48 -2.66 14.13 -7.97
C ASN A 48 -2.93 14.45 -9.44
N THR A 49 -2.25 13.79 -10.39
CA THR A 49 -2.52 13.87 -11.83
C THR A 49 -3.36 12.69 -12.34
N CYS A 50 -3.84 11.84 -11.42
CA CYS A 50 -4.50 10.57 -11.73
C CYS A 50 -3.62 9.57 -12.50
N ALA A 51 -2.30 9.79 -12.52
CA ALA A 51 -1.35 8.84 -13.06
C ALA A 51 -1.04 7.78 -12.00
N GLU A 52 -0.93 6.52 -12.43
CA GLU A 52 -0.49 5.44 -11.55
C GLU A 52 0.96 5.67 -11.12
N VAL A 53 1.20 5.64 -9.81
CA VAL A 53 2.54 5.77 -9.24
C VAL A 53 3.19 4.40 -9.27
N VAL A 54 3.96 4.13 -10.32
CA VAL A 54 4.79 2.94 -10.40
C VAL A 54 5.96 3.09 -9.43
N SER A 55 5.90 2.38 -8.31
CA SER A 55 7.03 2.25 -7.39
C SER A 55 8.14 1.45 -8.08
N ARG A 56 9.11 2.11 -8.72
CA ARG A 56 10.33 1.47 -9.21
C ARG A 56 11.41 1.59 -8.14
N CYS A 57 11.84 0.48 -7.57
CA CYS A 57 13.08 0.45 -6.79
C CYS A 57 14.27 0.10 -7.68
N SER A 58 15.31 0.91 -7.59
CA SER A 58 16.62 0.61 -8.17
C SER A 58 17.32 -0.39 -7.26
N TYR A 59 17.51 -1.63 -7.71
CA TYR A 59 18.34 -2.63 -7.04
C TYR A 59 19.72 -2.03 -6.73
N HIS A 60 20.06 -1.86 -5.45
CA HIS A 60 21.44 -1.70 -5.00
C HIS A 60 21.80 -2.99 -4.26
N GLY A 61 22.75 -3.75 -4.81
CA GLY A 61 23.30 -4.94 -4.18
C GLY A 61 24.03 -4.57 -2.89
N ASP A 62 23.89 -5.42 -1.88
CA ASP A 62 24.49 -5.32 -0.54
C ASP A 62 23.88 -4.26 0.41
N ASP A 63 22.57 -4.32 0.65
CA ASP A 63 22.06 -4.23 2.03
C ASP A 63 20.65 -4.84 2.14
N THR A 64 20.33 -5.41 3.29
CA THR A 64 19.06 -6.12 3.52
C THR A 64 17.91 -5.12 3.67
N ARG A 65 17.33 -4.69 2.53
CA ARG A 65 15.91 -4.31 2.34
C ARG A 65 15.71 -3.69 0.95
N CYS A 66 15.49 -4.54 -0.05
CA CYS A 66 14.82 -4.15 -1.29
C CYS A 66 13.85 -5.26 -1.66
N ILE A 67 12.60 -5.16 -1.19
CA ILE A 67 11.51 -5.97 -1.71
C ILE A 67 10.57 -5.04 -2.45
N VAL A 68 10.87 -4.81 -3.74
CA VAL A 68 9.82 -4.41 -4.68
C VAL A 68 9.77 -5.48 -5.75
N SER A 69 9.05 -6.53 -5.38
CA SER A 69 8.49 -7.47 -6.36
C SER A 69 7.14 -6.91 -6.78
N GLU A 70 6.80 -7.06 -8.06
CA GLU A 70 5.52 -6.73 -8.71
C GLU A 70 4.27 -7.28 -7.96
N HIS A 71 4.49 -8.11 -6.93
CA HIS A 71 3.50 -8.70 -6.03
C HIS A 71 3.29 -7.98 -4.68
N HIS A 72 3.82 -6.77 -4.44
CA HIS A 72 3.71 -6.08 -3.12
C HIS A 72 2.58 -5.05 -2.99
N ASN A 73 1.81 -4.83 -4.04
CA ASN A 73 0.58 -4.04 -3.94
C ASN A 73 -0.57 -4.80 -3.26
N TYR A 74 -0.33 -6.03 -2.77
CA TYR A 74 -1.37 -6.83 -2.12
C TYR A 74 -1.33 -6.62 -0.61
N VAL A 75 -2.46 -6.20 -0.04
CA VAL A 75 -2.67 -6.10 1.40
C VAL A 75 -3.56 -7.25 1.84
N ARG A 76 -3.09 -8.01 2.83
CA ARG A 76 -3.92 -8.99 3.54
C ARG A 76 -4.61 -8.36 4.73
N VAL A 77 -5.91 -8.63 4.87
CA VAL A 77 -6.80 -8.05 5.90
C VAL A 77 -7.35 -9.17 6.76
#